data_AF-A0A5P2CEC5-F1
#
_entry.id   AF-A0A5P2CEC5-F1
#
_cell.length_a   1.000
_cell.length_b   1.000
_cell.length_c   1.000
_cell.angle_alpha   90.00
_cell.angle_beta   90.00
_cell.angle_gamma   90.00
#
_symmetry.space_group_name_H-M   'P 1'
#
loop_
_entity.id
_entity.type
_entity.pdbx_description
1 polymer ?
#
loop_
_entity_poly.entity_id
_entity_poly.type
_entity_poly.pdbx_seq_one_letter_code
_entity_poly.pdbx_strand_id
1 'polypeptide(L)'
;MLTFPQAERLRSLTADHLLTRHGIRPRIEGDAVLWGDGRRSPLPNLAHQCRAAAEEHWPRLVEQHFTTLENGSRGGESARELLEGTVLRLLPDDAFPGEMANSFRYTRPVAEGLLLALALDTPTSVRILTDHDVASVGPDQLWVAARNNLIRELVEHDEATGPQGARLWTVYGDSHFVASKALVLPELARATTGKDLPEAGALVVLPSRNLLAFHPIEDGTVVDAVNDLGAYALGAYEDGPGALSPRLYWWHEGQLTSLTAIDHETRSFSVVPPPELMELMKKLHAQSAPAPAEPQAVAAAVPSGEPVGAEADAADLDPAAAAAGIVRLAQSEAGVAHTFAATKRLSDVRFAADPDGGRLETWEAWVWAMQTGSALFRTTVATEGTVECRIADRTLRLPATGPVPGADARAWLDAFYLAAVCRERDRLTLLCNVPLDDLRRAAFADEYVFHWIQTLRAFWLRQPMDDVVQHLIATMETSHPDVATRTPGDFLNLIDYQPAALMHRLIAGDRDAFTTTLAEALAHHERYWSDRPDAGTTALYNRIALGPLALACLAYDSDFPVDDTSPYLPKHLLKRDWLGEFPT
;
A
#
# COMPACT_ATOMS: atom_id res chain seq x y z
N MET A 1 -7.81 -14.53 6.67
CA MET A 1 -7.80 -15.30 7.93
C MET A 1 -8.41 -16.69 7.71
N LEU A 2 -8.30 -17.61 8.69
CA LEU A 2 -9.09 -18.85 8.71
C LEU A 2 -10.56 -18.51 8.94
N THR A 3 -11.50 -19.24 8.31
CA THR A 3 -12.93 -19.09 8.61
C THR A 3 -13.23 -19.49 10.06
N PHE A 4 -14.38 -19.07 10.62
CA PHE A 4 -14.76 -19.46 11.98
C PHE A 4 -14.76 -20.99 12.21
N PRO A 5 -15.31 -21.83 11.29
CA PRO A 5 -15.24 -23.29 11.41
C PRO A 5 -13.80 -23.83 11.38
N GLN A 6 -12.94 -23.21 10.56
CA GLN A 6 -11.53 -23.57 10.44
C GLN A 6 -10.73 -23.22 11.71
N ALA A 7 -11.01 -22.05 12.31
CA ALA A 7 -10.39 -21.66 13.57
C ALA A 7 -10.78 -22.61 14.72
N GLU A 8 -12.06 -22.98 14.82
CA GLU A 8 -12.53 -23.98 15.79
C GLU A 8 -11.88 -25.35 15.57
N ARG A 9 -11.75 -25.79 14.32
CA ARG A 9 -11.07 -27.05 13.99
C ARG A 9 -9.60 -27.03 14.41
N LEU A 10 -8.88 -25.94 14.14
CA LEU A 10 -7.48 -25.79 14.57
C LEU A 10 -7.35 -25.85 16.11
N ARG A 11 -8.26 -25.19 16.84
CA ARG A 11 -8.29 -25.25 18.31
C ARG A 11 -8.54 -26.68 18.80
N SER A 12 -9.47 -27.41 18.18
CA SER A 12 -9.72 -28.82 18.53
C SER A 12 -8.49 -29.70 18.30
N LEU A 13 -7.86 -29.61 17.12
CA LEU A 13 -6.65 -30.38 16.81
C LEU A 13 -5.50 -30.07 17.78
N THR A 14 -5.35 -28.80 18.15
CA THR A 14 -4.38 -28.35 19.15
C THR A 14 -4.67 -28.94 20.53
N ALA A 15 -5.92 -28.90 20.97
CA ALA A 15 -6.34 -29.47 22.25
C ALA A 15 -6.13 -30.99 22.29
N ASP A 16 -6.46 -31.70 21.20
CA ASP A 16 -6.32 -33.15 21.10
C ASP A 16 -4.85 -33.57 21.08
N HIS A 17 -4.00 -32.87 20.33
CA HIS A 17 -2.55 -33.11 20.30
C HIS A 17 -1.94 -32.94 21.70
N LEU A 18 -2.23 -31.81 22.36
CA LEU A 18 -1.68 -31.50 23.68
C LEU A 18 -2.22 -32.43 24.77
N LEU A 19 -3.50 -32.82 24.71
CA LEU A 19 -4.07 -33.82 25.61
C LEU A 19 -3.40 -35.17 25.45
N THR A 20 -3.17 -35.61 24.20
CA THR A 20 -2.51 -36.89 23.91
C THR A 20 -1.05 -36.90 24.37
N ARG A 21 -0.34 -35.77 24.20
CA ARG A 21 1.09 -35.65 24.47
C ARG A 21 1.44 -35.39 25.93
N HIS A 22 0.65 -34.57 26.62
CA HIS A 22 0.92 -34.11 27.99
C HIS A 22 -0.06 -34.66 29.03
N GLY A 23 -1.13 -35.33 28.61
CA GLY A 23 -2.18 -35.84 29.51
C GLY A 23 -3.03 -34.75 30.17
N ILE A 24 -2.85 -33.49 29.77
CA ILE A 24 -3.53 -32.31 30.34
C ILE A 24 -4.31 -31.63 29.20
N ARG A 25 -5.58 -31.32 29.43
CA ARG A 25 -6.37 -30.53 28.48
C ARG A 25 -6.01 -29.05 28.65
N PRO A 26 -5.34 -28.41 27.67
CA PRO A 26 -4.94 -27.02 27.79
C PRO A 26 -6.16 -26.10 27.69
N ARG A 27 -6.05 -24.90 28.26
CA ARG A 27 -7.08 -23.86 28.10
C ARG A 27 -6.72 -23.04 26.86
N ILE A 28 -7.58 -23.06 25.85
CA ILE A 28 -7.36 -22.30 24.61
C ILE A 28 -8.33 -21.13 24.60
N GLU A 29 -7.81 -19.91 24.60
CA GLU A 29 -8.61 -18.68 24.59
C GLU A 29 -8.22 -17.83 23.38
N GLY A 30 -9.21 -17.48 22.55
CA GLY A 30 -9.00 -16.65 21.36
C GLY A 30 -7.98 -17.26 20.40
N ASP A 31 -6.81 -16.63 20.34
CA ASP A 31 -5.70 -16.94 19.45
C ASP A 31 -4.51 -17.63 20.15
N ALA A 32 -4.66 -18.11 21.40
CA ALA A 32 -3.52 -18.66 22.13
C ALA A 32 -3.87 -19.86 23.02
N VAL A 33 -2.86 -20.70 23.25
CA VAL A 33 -2.87 -21.76 24.27
C VAL A 33 -2.34 -21.19 25.58
N LEU A 34 -3.11 -21.33 26.65
CA LEU A 34 -2.75 -21.00 28.02
C LEU A 34 -2.36 -22.27 28.78
N TRP A 35 -1.15 -22.28 29.31
CA TRP A 35 -0.60 -23.37 30.09
C TRP A 35 -0.85 -23.13 31.59
N GLY A 36 -0.89 -24.22 32.37
CA GLY A 36 -1.16 -24.15 33.81
C GLY A 36 -0.07 -23.45 34.64
N ASP A 37 1.11 -23.23 34.05
CA ASP A 37 2.25 -22.49 34.60
C ASP A 37 2.24 -21.00 34.22
N GLY A 38 1.16 -20.51 33.60
CA GLY A 38 1.03 -19.12 33.15
C GLY A 38 1.67 -18.83 31.79
N ARG A 39 2.33 -19.80 31.15
CA ARG A 39 2.86 -19.64 29.79
C ARG A 39 1.71 -19.43 28.79
N ARG A 40 1.91 -18.55 27.81
CA ARG A 40 1.00 -18.35 26.67
C ARG A 40 1.73 -18.70 25.37
N SER A 41 1.14 -19.58 24.56
CA SER A 41 1.66 -19.93 23.23
C SER A 41 0.71 -19.40 22.16
N PRO A 42 1.06 -18.31 21.45
CA PRO A 42 0.23 -17.76 20.39
C PRO A 42 0.09 -18.73 19.21
N LEU A 43 -1.14 -18.91 18.74
CA LEU A 43 -1.52 -19.68 17.57
C LEU A 43 -1.52 -18.91 16.23
N PRO A 44 -1.37 -17.56 16.10
CA PRO A 44 -1.45 -16.89 14.80
C PRO A 44 -0.47 -17.44 13.76
N ASN A 45 0.75 -17.81 14.15
CA ASN A 45 1.73 -18.41 13.24
C ASN A 45 1.30 -19.80 12.76
N LEU A 46 0.76 -20.62 13.67
CA LEU A 46 0.24 -21.94 13.31
C LEU A 46 -1.01 -21.81 12.43
N ALA A 47 -1.89 -20.85 12.73
CA ALA A 47 -3.06 -20.53 11.93
C ALA A 47 -2.68 -20.06 10.52
N HIS A 48 -1.62 -19.26 10.39
CA HIS A 48 -1.07 -18.84 9.10
C HIS A 48 -0.53 -20.04 8.29
N GLN A 49 0.24 -20.93 8.92
CA GLN A 49 0.74 -22.15 8.28
C GLN A 49 -0.41 -23.07 7.83
N CYS A 50 -1.44 -23.21 8.67
CA CYS A 50 -2.64 -23.97 8.33
C CYS A 50 -3.44 -23.35 7.19
N ARG A 51 -3.44 -22.01 7.04
CA ARG A 51 -4.10 -21.32 5.90
C ARG A 51 -3.45 -21.67 4.56
N ALA A 52 -2.13 -21.82 4.54
CA ALA A 52 -1.37 -22.13 3.34
C ALA A 52 -1.38 -23.63 2.96
N ALA A 53 -2.02 -24.49 3.75
CA ALA A 53 -2.02 -25.93 3.59
C ALA A 53 -3.43 -26.53 3.63
N ALA A 54 -3.65 -27.62 2.88
CA ALA A 54 -4.92 -28.36 2.94
C ALA A 54 -5.20 -28.91 4.36
N GLU A 55 -6.47 -28.93 4.77
CA GLU A 55 -6.91 -29.29 6.14
C GLU A 55 -6.43 -30.67 6.61
N GLU A 56 -6.21 -31.59 5.68
CA GLU A 56 -5.66 -32.93 5.95
C GLU A 56 -4.23 -32.91 6.52
N HIS A 57 -3.45 -31.85 6.25
CA HIS A 57 -2.08 -31.69 6.73
C HIS A 57 -1.98 -31.02 8.10
N TRP A 58 -3.08 -30.45 8.60
CA TRP A 58 -3.08 -29.67 9.84
C TRP A 58 -2.64 -30.46 11.09
N PRO A 59 -3.02 -31.74 11.29
CA PRO A 59 -2.54 -32.49 12.44
C PRO A 59 -1.00 -32.57 12.51
N ARG A 60 -0.33 -32.72 11.35
CA ARG A 60 1.13 -32.74 11.26
C ARG A 60 1.73 -31.37 11.55
N LEU A 61 1.13 -30.29 11.04
CA LEU A 61 1.59 -28.91 11.30
C LEU A 61 1.49 -28.55 12.79
N VAL A 62 0.40 -28.96 13.46
CA VAL A 62 0.22 -28.81 14.91
C VAL A 62 1.34 -29.54 15.66
N GLU A 63 1.58 -30.81 15.33
CA GLU A 63 2.65 -31.60 15.97
C GLU A 63 4.03 -30.97 15.76
N GLN A 64 4.37 -30.55 14.54
CA GLN A 64 5.64 -29.90 14.23
C GLN A 64 5.80 -28.59 15.01
N HIS A 65 4.76 -27.77 15.07
CA HIS A 65 4.78 -26.49 15.78
C HIS A 65 5.09 -26.66 17.27
N PHE A 66 4.37 -27.56 17.95
CA PHE A 66 4.58 -27.77 19.39
C PHE A 66 5.86 -28.55 19.69
N THR A 67 6.30 -29.45 18.81
CA THR A 67 7.61 -30.10 18.95
C THR A 67 8.75 -29.08 18.85
N THR A 68 8.69 -28.14 17.90
CA THR A 68 9.66 -27.04 17.79
C THR A 68 9.63 -26.13 19.01
N LEU A 69 8.44 -25.80 19.51
CA LEU A 69 8.27 -24.95 20.69
C LEU A 69 8.82 -25.60 21.98
N GLU A 70 8.65 -26.91 22.13
CA GLU A 70 9.20 -27.70 23.25
C GLU A 70 10.72 -27.85 23.18
N ASN A 71 11.26 -28.11 21.98
CA ASN A 71 12.70 -28.26 21.77
C ASN A 71 13.44 -26.93 21.94
N GLY A 72 12.85 -25.82 21.49
CA GLY A 72 13.42 -24.47 21.64
C GLY A 72 13.36 -23.89 23.05
N SER A 73 12.73 -24.59 24.02
CA SER A 73 12.59 -24.12 25.41
C SER A 73 13.59 -24.76 26.39
N ARG A 74 14.43 -25.70 25.95
CA ARG A 74 15.39 -26.39 26.83
C ARG A 74 16.71 -25.62 26.86
N GLY A 75 16.99 -24.94 27.98
CA GLY A 75 18.32 -24.40 28.25
C GLY A 75 19.35 -25.49 28.55
N GLY A 76 20.63 -25.13 28.52
CA GLY A 76 21.76 -26.04 28.76
C GLY A 76 22.98 -25.79 27.88
N GLU A 77 22.96 -24.71 27.12
CA GLU A 77 24.04 -24.27 26.24
C GLU A 77 25.25 -23.82 27.05
N SER A 78 26.43 -24.13 26.54
CA SER A 78 27.69 -23.64 27.08
C SER A 78 27.81 -22.12 26.86
N ALA A 79 28.62 -21.46 27.69
CA ALA A 79 28.89 -20.03 27.53
C ALA A 79 29.41 -19.67 26.12
N ARG A 80 30.14 -20.60 25.49
CA ARG A 80 30.63 -20.44 24.12
C ARG A 80 29.50 -20.46 23.10
N GLU A 81 28.60 -21.44 23.17
CA GLU A 81 27.44 -21.54 22.26
C GLU A 81 26.54 -20.30 22.40
N LEU A 82 26.34 -19.82 23.62
CA LEU A 82 25.61 -18.58 23.86
C LEU A 82 26.32 -17.37 23.21
N LEU A 83 27.63 -17.21 23.35
CA LEU A 83 28.36 -16.11 22.71
C LEU A 83 28.36 -16.20 21.17
N GLU A 84 28.45 -17.40 20.60
CA GLU A 84 28.50 -17.59 19.15
C GLU A 84 27.12 -17.43 18.48
N GLY A 85 26.03 -17.86 19.14
CA GLY A 85 24.69 -17.89 18.55
C GLY A 85 23.73 -16.79 19.02
N THR A 86 24.06 -16.01 20.05
CA THR A 86 23.16 -14.94 20.51
C THR A 86 23.18 -13.76 19.55
N VAL A 87 22.01 -13.22 19.24
CA VAL A 87 21.76 -12.06 18.37
C VAL A 87 20.84 -11.08 19.11
N LEU A 88 21.00 -9.78 18.84
CA LEU A 88 20.06 -8.78 19.34
C LEU A 88 18.72 -8.93 18.64
N ARG A 89 17.63 -8.91 19.40
CA ARG A 89 16.29 -9.06 18.85
C ARG A 89 15.35 -7.96 19.33
N LEU A 90 14.72 -7.29 18.37
CA LEU A 90 13.55 -6.45 18.61
C LEU A 90 12.29 -7.32 18.72
N LEU A 91 11.49 -7.01 19.74
CA LEU A 91 10.21 -7.62 20.03
C LEU A 91 9.16 -6.52 20.26
N PRO A 92 7.87 -6.82 20.09
CA PRO A 92 6.80 -5.96 20.61
C PRO A 92 6.98 -5.70 22.11
N ASP A 93 6.57 -4.53 22.59
CA ASP A 93 6.68 -4.15 24.01
C ASP A 93 5.78 -4.97 24.94
N ASP A 94 4.77 -5.65 24.40
CA ASP A 94 3.89 -6.58 25.10
C ASP A 94 4.36 -8.05 25.07
N ALA A 95 5.57 -8.33 24.54
CA ALA A 95 6.06 -9.70 24.35
C ALA A 95 6.18 -10.54 25.64
N PHE A 96 6.33 -9.91 26.81
CA PHE A 96 6.46 -10.59 28.11
C PHE A 96 5.39 -10.12 29.11
N PRO A 97 4.12 -10.56 28.97
CA PRO A 97 3.06 -10.14 29.89
C PRO A 97 3.13 -10.90 31.23
N GLY A 98 2.71 -10.23 32.31
CA GLY A 98 2.49 -10.84 33.63
C GLY A 98 3.77 -11.37 34.30
N GLU A 99 3.66 -12.53 34.96
CA GLU A 99 4.77 -13.13 35.74
C GLU A 99 5.97 -13.52 34.88
N MET A 100 5.79 -13.68 33.57
CA MET A 100 6.86 -14.04 32.63
C MET A 100 7.95 -12.95 32.56
N ALA A 101 7.58 -11.67 32.72
CA ALA A 101 8.53 -10.55 32.76
C ALA A 101 9.63 -10.70 33.82
N ASN A 102 9.37 -11.43 34.90
CA ASN A 102 10.34 -11.65 35.99
C ASN A 102 11.56 -12.49 35.57
N SER A 103 11.46 -13.22 34.45
CA SER A 103 12.55 -14.03 33.89
C SER A 103 13.33 -13.29 32.79
N PHE A 104 12.93 -12.07 32.42
CA PHE A 104 13.50 -11.29 31.31
C PHE A 104 13.81 -9.85 31.73
N ARG A 105 14.22 -9.63 32.99
CA ARG A 105 14.46 -8.29 33.55
C ARG A 105 15.63 -7.55 32.92
N TYR A 106 16.54 -8.27 32.25
CA TYR A 106 17.62 -7.66 31.47
C TYR A 106 17.14 -6.93 30.21
N THR A 107 15.91 -7.21 29.75
CA THR A 107 15.34 -6.57 28.55
C THR A 107 15.10 -5.08 28.80
N ARG A 108 15.17 -4.27 27.74
CA ARG A 108 15.00 -2.82 27.87
C ARG A 108 14.20 -2.24 26.70
N PRO A 109 13.31 -1.26 26.95
CA PRO A 109 12.66 -0.52 25.87
C PRO A 109 13.70 0.19 25.00
N VAL A 110 13.48 0.18 23.69
CA VAL A 110 14.32 0.91 22.72
C VAL A 110 13.60 2.15 22.20
N ALA A 111 12.31 1.98 21.93
CA ALA A 111 11.39 3.02 21.51
C ALA A 111 9.97 2.59 21.90
N GLU A 112 8.99 3.46 21.72
CA GLU A 112 7.59 3.10 21.92
C GLU A 112 7.19 1.92 21.01
N GLY A 113 6.57 0.87 21.57
CA GLY A 113 6.24 -0.35 20.84
C GLY A 113 7.39 -1.35 20.64
N LEU A 114 8.61 -1.05 21.11
CA LEU A 114 9.80 -1.88 20.84
C LEU A 114 10.60 -2.20 22.11
N LEU A 115 10.79 -3.50 22.32
CA LEU A 115 11.60 -4.08 23.39
C LEU A 115 12.84 -4.77 22.80
N LEU A 116 13.99 -4.56 23.43
CA LEU A 116 15.24 -5.25 23.09
C LEU A 116 15.49 -6.43 24.02
N ALA A 117 15.69 -7.60 23.42
CA ALA A 117 16.06 -8.83 24.07
C ALA A 117 17.27 -9.50 23.41
N LEU A 118 17.81 -10.51 24.11
CA LEU A 118 18.88 -11.37 23.61
C LEU A 118 18.23 -12.68 23.15
N ALA A 119 18.44 -13.05 21.90
CA ALA A 119 17.88 -14.25 21.33
C ALA A 119 18.99 -15.16 20.82
N LEU A 120 18.98 -16.41 21.23
CA LEU A 120 19.83 -17.45 20.68
C LEU A 120 19.22 -17.96 19.38
N ASP A 121 19.95 -17.80 18.28
CA ASP A 121 19.62 -18.44 17.02
C ASP A 121 20.17 -19.86 17.01
N THR A 122 19.27 -20.84 16.84
CA THR A 122 19.64 -22.25 16.75
C THR A 122 19.20 -22.78 15.39
N PRO A 123 19.80 -23.88 14.88
CA PRO A 123 19.47 -24.39 13.55
C PRO A 123 17.98 -24.70 13.30
N THR A 124 17.20 -24.89 14.38
CA THR A 124 15.79 -25.28 14.31
C THR A 124 14.83 -24.32 14.99
N SER A 125 15.32 -23.30 15.72
CA SER A 125 14.46 -22.40 16.50
C SER A 125 15.17 -21.12 16.95
N VAL A 126 14.40 -20.08 17.30
CA VAL A 126 14.94 -18.89 17.97
C VAL A 126 14.44 -18.85 19.40
N ARG A 127 15.38 -18.88 20.36
CA ARG A 127 15.09 -18.90 21.81
C ARG A 127 15.42 -17.56 22.44
N ILE A 128 14.48 -16.95 23.17
CA ILE A 128 14.81 -15.77 23.98
C ILE A 128 15.55 -16.22 25.24
N LEU A 129 16.70 -15.60 25.52
CA LEU A 129 17.48 -15.87 26.72
C LEU A 129 16.77 -15.34 27.96
N THR A 130 16.83 -16.07 29.06
CA THR A 130 16.34 -15.65 30.38
C THR A 130 17.42 -14.90 31.17
N ASP A 131 17.05 -14.24 32.27
CA ASP A 131 17.99 -13.65 33.23
C ASP A 131 19.06 -14.65 33.70
N HIS A 132 18.69 -15.93 33.85
CA HIS A 132 19.63 -16.99 34.24
C HIS A 132 20.64 -17.30 33.14
N ASP A 133 20.19 -17.41 31.88
CA ASP A 133 21.08 -17.63 30.73
C ASP A 133 22.07 -16.47 30.59
N VAL A 134 21.58 -15.23 30.71
CA VAL A 134 22.40 -14.03 30.61
C VAL A 134 23.43 -13.96 31.74
N ALA A 135 23.04 -14.30 32.96
CA ALA A 135 23.94 -14.32 34.11
C ALA A 135 25.02 -15.42 34.02
N SER A 136 24.77 -16.51 33.30
CA SER A 136 25.72 -17.64 33.17
C SER A 136 26.99 -17.30 32.39
N VAL A 137 26.92 -16.31 31.50
CA VAL A 137 28.06 -15.82 30.68
C VAL A 137 28.54 -14.47 31.18
N GLY A 138 27.59 -13.60 31.54
CA GLY A 138 27.82 -12.20 31.86
C GLY A 138 27.16 -11.29 30.81
N PRO A 139 26.35 -10.32 31.25
CA PRO A 139 25.53 -9.50 30.35
C PRO A 139 26.36 -8.71 29.34
N ASP A 140 27.45 -8.07 29.78
CA ASP A 140 28.26 -7.20 28.91
C ASP A 140 28.87 -7.97 27.73
N GLN A 141 29.37 -9.18 27.98
CA GLN A 141 29.94 -10.03 26.94
C GLN A 141 28.88 -10.47 25.92
N LEU A 142 27.69 -10.84 26.41
CA LEU A 142 26.58 -11.23 25.55
C LEU A 142 26.05 -10.07 24.72
N TRP A 143 25.92 -8.86 25.28
CA TRP A 143 25.48 -7.69 24.50
C TRP A 143 26.45 -7.36 23.36
N VAL A 144 27.77 -7.42 23.61
CA VAL A 144 28.79 -7.19 22.59
C VAL A 144 28.76 -8.28 21.52
N ALA A 145 28.71 -9.55 21.93
CA ALA A 145 28.65 -10.67 20.99
C ALA A 145 27.39 -10.62 20.13
N ALA A 146 26.23 -10.37 20.75
CA ALA A 146 24.95 -10.26 20.08
C ALA A 146 24.90 -9.12 19.05
N ARG A 147 25.49 -7.97 19.37
CA ARG A 147 25.61 -6.85 18.42
C ARG A 147 26.48 -7.24 17.23
N ASN A 148 27.61 -7.90 17.46
CA ASN A 148 28.53 -8.32 16.39
C ASN A 148 27.90 -9.38 15.48
N ASN A 149 27.13 -10.31 16.05
CA ASN A 149 26.42 -11.32 15.27
C ASN A 149 25.31 -10.66 14.43
N LEU A 150 24.56 -9.71 14.99
CA LEU A 150 23.56 -8.95 14.24
C LEU A 150 24.17 -8.18 13.05
N ILE A 151 25.36 -7.61 13.20
CA ILE A 151 26.06 -6.92 12.08
C ILE A 151 26.36 -7.89 10.94
N ARG A 152 26.77 -9.12 11.27
CA ARG A 152 27.14 -10.16 10.29
C ARG A 152 25.95 -10.81 9.60
N GLU A 153 24.75 -10.65 10.15
CA GLU A 153 23.53 -11.21 9.58
C GLU A 153 23.35 -10.78 8.12
N LEU A 154 23.07 -11.73 7.23
CA LEU A 154 22.90 -11.46 5.80
C LEU A 154 21.48 -10.95 5.54
N VAL A 155 21.38 -9.98 4.62
CA VAL A 155 20.11 -9.37 4.22
C VAL A 155 20.10 -9.11 2.72
N GLU A 156 18.90 -9.16 2.16
CA GLU A 156 18.59 -8.67 0.83
C GLU A 156 18.05 -7.24 0.95
N HIS A 157 18.21 -6.44 -0.10
CA HIS A 157 17.71 -5.08 -0.12
C HIS A 157 17.35 -4.62 -1.53
N ASP A 158 16.37 -3.73 -1.59
CA ASP A 158 15.95 -3.04 -2.81
C ASP A 158 15.84 -1.54 -2.55
N GLU A 159 16.15 -0.75 -3.58
CA GLU A 159 15.89 0.68 -3.62
C GLU A 159 14.59 0.92 -4.38
N ALA A 160 13.65 1.62 -3.76
CA ALA A 160 12.39 2.02 -4.37
C ALA A 160 12.16 3.52 -4.20
N THR A 161 11.45 4.13 -5.13
CA THR A 161 10.92 5.47 -4.95
C THR A 161 9.49 5.36 -4.48
N GLY A 162 9.19 5.91 -3.31
CA GLY A 162 7.85 5.97 -2.75
C GLY A 162 6.92 6.83 -3.60
N PRO A 163 5.60 6.71 -3.42
CA PRO A 163 4.61 7.43 -4.20
C PRO A 163 4.81 8.95 -4.27
N GLN A 164 5.32 9.57 -3.20
CA GLN A 164 5.58 11.01 -3.10
C GLN A 164 7.00 11.39 -3.59
N GLY A 165 7.80 10.42 -4.02
CA GLY A 165 9.13 10.66 -4.58
C GLY A 165 10.29 10.40 -3.61
N ALA A 166 10.02 9.99 -2.37
CA ALA A 166 11.07 9.69 -1.41
C ALA A 166 11.81 8.40 -1.77
N ARG A 167 13.13 8.41 -1.63
CA ARG A 167 13.95 7.20 -1.83
C ARG A 167 13.89 6.31 -0.59
N LEU A 168 13.37 5.11 -0.73
CA LEU A 168 13.18 4.13 0.34
C LEU A 168 14.11 2.95 0.12
N TRP A 169 14.85 2.58 1.17
CA TRP A 169 15.65 1.36 1.21
C TRP A 169 14.88 0.30 1.96
N THR A 170 14.43 -0.72 1.24
CA THR A 170 13.73 -1.86 1.83
C THR A 170 14.72 -2.99 2.06
N VAL A 171 14.73 -3.58 3.25
CA VAL A 171 15.64 -4.64 3.66
C VAL A 171 14.82 -5.83 4.16
N TYR A 172 15.05 -6.99 3.57
CA TYR A 172 14.29 -8.21 3.84
C TYR A 172 15.19 -9.46 3.81
N GLY A 173 14.63 -10.60 4.21
CA GLY A 173 15.30 -11.89 4.13
C GLY A 173 14.62 -12.98 4.94
N ASP A 174 15.15 -14.19 4.88
CA ASP A 174 14.61 -15.35 5.62
C ASP A 174 14.90 -15.27 7.13
N SER A 175 15.91 -14.48 7.51
CA SER A 175 16.31 -14.29 8.90
C SER A 175 15.20 -13.63 9.73
N HIS A 176 15.04 -14.09 10.97
CA HIS A 176 14.13 -13.48 11.94
C HIS A 176 14.69 -12.22 12.62
N PHE A 177 15.90 -11.80 12.23
CA PHE A 177 16.63 -10.69 12.85
C PHE A 177 16.77 -9.46 11.93
N VAL A 178 16.20 -9.49 10.72
CA VAL A 178 16.34 -8.39 9.74
C VAL A 178 15.91 -7.05 10.33
N ALA A 179 14.72 -6.98 10.93
CA ALA A 179 14.21 -5.76 11.54
C ALA A 179 15.08 -5.28 12.71
N SER A 180 15.74 -6.22 13.41
CA SER A 180 16.63 -5.89 14.51
C SER A 180 17.88 -5.13 14.04
N LYS A 181 18.20 -5.15 12.74
CA LYS A 181 19.30 -4.34 12.19
C LYS A 181 19.09 -2.83 12.32
N ALA A 182 17.89 -2.34 12.67
CA ALA A 182 17.71 -0.94 13.09
C ALA A 182 18.59 -0.55 14.30
N LEU A 183 19.00 -1.53 15.13
CA LEU A 183 19.92 -1.30 16.26
C LEU A 183 21.37 -1.04 15.82
N VAL A 184 21.70 -1.38 14.58
CA VAL A 184 23.00 -1.18 13.92
C VAL A 184 22.81 -0.49 12.58
N LEU A 185 21.89 0.49 12.55
CA LEU A 185 21.47 1.19 11.34
C LEU A 185 22.63 1.83 10.58
N PRO A 186 23.65 2.45 11.20
CA PRO A 186 24.81 2.98 10.47
C PRO A 186 25.56 1.91 9.69
N GLU A 187 25.80 0.75 10.31
CA GLU A 187 26.44 -0.38 9.62
C GLU A 187 25.56 -0.93 8.49
N LEU A 188 24.24 -1.01 8.70
CA LEU A 188 23.29 -1.45 7.68
C LEU A 188 23.23 -0.45 6.50
N ALA A 189 23.12 0.84 6.78
CA ALA A 189 23.03 1.90 5.78
C ALA A 189 24.29 1.92 4.91
N ARG A 190 25.47 1.75 5.52
CA ARG A 190 26.72 1.65 4.77
C ARG A 190 26.79 0.41 3.89
N ALA A 191 26.30 -0.73 4.38
CA ALA A 191 26.29 -1.99 3.63
C ALA A 191 25.29 -1.99 2.45
N THR A 192 24.18 -1.26 2.56
CA THR A 192 23.10 -1.22 1.56
C THR A 192 23.26 -0.05 0.59
N THR A 193 23.47 1.17 1.10
CA THR A 193 23.55 2.40 0.28
C THR A 193 24.95 2.70 -0.23
N GLY A 194 25.99 2.07 0.35
CA GLY A 194 27.39 2.39 0.10
C GLY A 194 27.89 3.70 0.74
N LYS A 195 27.04 4.43 1.46
CA LYS A 195 27.36 5.69 2.14
C LYS A 195 27.16 5.58 3.66
N ASP A 196 27.90 6.38 4.41
CA ASP A 196 27.63 6.55 5.84
C ASP A 196 26.31 7.31 6.04
N LEU A 197 25.61 7.03 7.14
CA LEU A 197 24.34 7.68 7.45
C LEU A 197 24.54 9.19 7.71
N PRO A 198 23.65 10.07 7.23
CA PRO A 198 23.72 11.50 7.51
C PRO A 198 23.70 11.81 9.01
N GLU A 199 24.25 12.97 9.41
CA GLU A 199 24.19 13.45 10.81
C GLU A 199 22.75 13.56 11.31
N ALA A 200 21.84 13.98 10.43
CA ALA A 200 20.41 14.04 10.65
C ALA A 200 19.74 12.67 10.91
N GLY A 201 20.43 11.58 10.63
CA GLY A 201 19.94 10.22 10.83
C GLY A 201 19.03 9.74 9.70
N ALA A 202 18.03 8.92 10.07
CA ALA A 202 17.09 8.32 9.12
C ALA A 202 15.70 8.15 9.70
N LEU A 203 14.70 8.15 8.82
CA LEU A 203 13.38 7.62 9.14
C LEU A 203 13.39 6.11 8.95
N VAL A 204 12.76 5.35 9.85
CA VAL A 204 12.81 3.89 9.90
C VAL A 204 11.44 3.32 10.23
N VAL A 205 11.06 2.24 9.56
CA VAL A 205 9.83 1.47 9.86
C VAL A 205 10.17 -0.01 10.02
N LEU A 206 9.42 -0.67 10.90
CA LEU A 206 9.72 -2.03 11.39
C LEU A 206 8.45 -2.90 11.38
N PRO A 207 7.79 -3.08 10.21
CA PRO A 207 6.47 -3.71 10.12
C PRO A 207 6.46 -5.16 10.63
N SER A 208 7.49 -5.95 10.33
CA SER A 208 7.59 -7.35 10.75
C SER A 208 9.03 -7.73 11.07
N ARG A 209 9.25 -8.83 11.79
CA ARG A 209 10.58 -9.27 12.25
C ARG A 209 11.62 -9.45 11.12
N ASN A 210 11.15 -9.72 9.90
CA ASN A 210 11.94 -10.01 8.71
C ASN A 210 11.92 -8.87 7.67
N LEU A 211 11.37 -7.71 8.01
CA LEU A 211 11.26 -6.56 7.11
C LEU A 211 11.55 -5.25 7.84
N LEU A 212 12.40 -4.43 7.23
CA LEU A 212 12.68 -3.05 7.64
C LEU A 212 12.71 -2.18 6.39
N ALA A 213 12.23 -0.95 6.49
CA ALA A 213 12.52 0.07 5.48
C ALA A 213 13.03 1.35 6.14
N PHE A 214 13.91 2.07 5.46
CA PHE A 214 14.44 3.32 5.97
C PHE A 214 14.74 4.35 4.86
N HIS A 215 14.77 5.62 5.26
CA HIS A 215 15.11 6.76 4.42
C HIS A 215 16.18 7.62 5.13
N PRO A 216 17.41 7.72 4.60
CA PRO A 216 18.43 8.65 5.08
C PRO A 216 17.99 10.11 4.90
N ILE A 217 18.12 10.93 5.95
CA ILE A 217 17.72 12.34 5.91
C ILE A 217 18.86 13.17 5.32
N GLU A 218 18.90 13.26 3.99
CA GLU A 218 19.93 13.99 3.23
C GLU A 218 19.46 15.39 2.78
N ASP A 219 18.18 15.52 2.43
CA ASP A 219 17.61 16.71 1.80
C ASP A 219 16.11 16.89 2.14
N GLY A 220 15.42 17.80 1.42
CA GLY A 220 14.01 18.11 1.64
C GLY A 220 13.03 16.95 1.42
N THR A 221 13.46 15.83 0.79
CA THR A 221 12.62 14.64 0.55
C THR A 221 12.21 13.92 1.84
N VAL A 222 12.79 14.30 2.99
CA VAL A 222 12.37 13.83 4.32
C VAL A 222 10.89 14.07 4.59
N VAL A 223 10.28 15.11 4.02
CA VAL A 223 8.84 15.39 4.15
C VAL A 223 8.02 14.31 3.44
N ASP A 224 8.38 14.00 2.20
CA ASP A 224 7.75 12.95 1.39
C ASP A 224 7.96 11.57 2.03
N ALA A 225 9.15 11.35 2.58
CA ALA A 225 9.54 10.09 3.21
C ALA A 225 8.72 9.77 4.46
N VAL A 226 8.27 10.78 5.22
CA VAL A 226 7.38 10.57 6.38
C VAL A 226 6.09 9.89 5.96
N ASN A 227 5.46 10.36 4.89
CA ASN A 227 4.18 9.81 4.43
C ASN A 227 4.38 8.48 3.69
N ASP A 228 5.38 8.41 2.81
CA ASP A 228 5.67 7.21 2.03
C ASP A 228 6.03 6.03 2.95
N LEU A 229 6.90 6.23 3.95
CA LEU A 229 7.24 5.20 4.94
C LEU A 229 6.06 4.89 5.87
N GLY A 230 5.26 5.89 6.26
CA GLY A 230 4.08 5.68 7.11
C GLY A 230 3.04 4.78 6.44
N ALA A 231 2.69 5.06 5.19
CA ALA A 231 1.77 4.23 4.41
C ALA A 231 2.33 2.83 4.15
N TYR A 232 3.62 2.75 3.81
CA TYR A 232 4.32 1.49 3.62
C TYR A 232 4.30 0.61 4.90
N ALA A 233 4.59 1.21 6.06
CA ALA A 233 4.63 0.49 7.34
C ALA A 233 3.27 -0.11 7.70
N LEU A 234 2.19 0.64 7.50
CA LEU A 234 0.84 0.19 7.83
C LEU A 234 0.44 -1.01 6.95
N GLY A 235 0.61 -0.91 5.63
CA GLY A 235 0.31 -2.01 4.71
C GLY A 235 1.17 -3.25 5.00
N ALA A 236 2.48 -3.06 5.19
CA ALA A 236 3.41 -4.16 5.44
C ALA A 236 3.23 -4.82 6.83
N TYR A 237 2.77 -4.07 7.83
CA TYR A 237 2.46 -4.60 9.17
C TYR A 237 1.25 -5.55 9.13
N GLU A 238 0.28 -5.28 8.26
CA GLU A 238 -0.94 -6.08 8.11
C GLU A 238 -0.76 -7.32 7.22
N ASP A 239 0.22 -7.31 6.31
CA ASP A 239 0.39 -8.34 5.26
C ASP A 239 1.26 -9.57 5.65
N GLY A 240 2.01 -9.58 6.77
CA GLY A 240 3.04 -10.59 7.04
C GLY A 240 3.06 -11.27 8.43
N PRO A 241 3.49 -12.55 8.56
CA PRO A 241 3.67 -13.20 9.85
C PRO A 241 4.85 -12.61 10.63
N GLY A 242 4.65 -12.29 11.91
CA GLY A 242 5.69 -11.70 12.74
C GLY A 242 5.69 -10.19 12.82
N ALA A 243 4.49 -9.59 12.79
CA ALA A 243 4.24 -8.20 13.09
C ALA A 243 5.09 -7.73 14.28
N LEU A 244 5.77 -6.59 14.10
CA LEU A 244 6.66 -6.01 15.09
C LEU A 244 6.16 -4.63 15.53
N SER A 245 6.12 -3.66 14.62
CA SER A 245 5.55 -2.33 14.91
C SER A 245 5.00 -1.64 13.66
N PRO A 246 3.79 -1.06 13.72
CA PRO A 246 3.23 -0.25 12.63
C PRO A 246 3.76 1.20 12.63
N ARG A 247 4.66 1.55 13.54
CA ARG A 247 5.05 2.94 13.80
C ARG A 247 6.21 3.39 12.90
N LEU A 248 6.23 4.68 12.62
CA LEU A 248 7.36 5.40 12.03
C LEU A 248 8.29 5.87 13.14
N TYR A 249 9.58 5.62 12.98
CA TYR A 249 10.62 6.03 13.92
C TYR A 249 11.61 6.98 13.25
N TRP A 250 12.15 7.92 14.02
CA TRP A 250 13.35 8.66 13.67
C TRP A 250 14.54 8.06 14.42
N TRP A 251 15.49 7.53 13.65
CA TRP A 251 16.80 7.14 14.14
C TRP A 251 17.72 8.34 14.14
N HIS A 252 18.27 8.72 15.29
CA HIS A 252 19.23 9.81 15.43
C HIS A 252 20.21 9.52 16.58
N GLU A 253 21.51 9.61 16.33
CA GLU A 253 22.58 9.37 17.32
C GLU A 253 22.43 8.06 18.13
N GLY A 254 21.97 6.98 17.48
CA GLY A 254 21.78 5.69 18.13
C GLY A 254 20.51 5.55 18.96
N GLN A 255 19.59 6.51 18.89
CA GLN A 255 18.27 6.46 19.52
C GLN A 255 17.17 6.34 18.46
N LEU A 256 16.12 5.57 18.76
CA LEU A 256 14.90 5.49 17.95
C LEU A 256 13.77 6.22 18.67
N THR A 257 13.22 7.25 18.04
CA THR A 257 12.10 8.02 18.59
C THR A 257 10.85 7.76 17.76
N SER A 258 9.76 7.31 18.38
CA SER A 258 8.48 7.12 17.69
C SER A 258 7.95 8.48 17.23
N LEU A 259 7.65 8.59 15.94
CA LEU A 259 6.95 9.72 15.36
C LEU A 259 5.45 9.48 15.29
N THR A 260 4.99 8.24 15.46
CA THR A 260 3.58 7.90 15.35
C THR A 260 2.89 7.94 16.71
N ALA A 261 1.88 8.79 16.83
CA ALA A 261 0.92 8.76 17.93
C ALA A 261 -0.31 7.95 17.50
N ILE A 262 -0.65 6.94 18.30
CA ILE A 262 -1.81 6.06 18.07
C ILE A 262 -2.94 6.50 18.99
N ASP A 263 -4.05 6.92 18.42
CA ASP A 263 -5.29 7.11 19.18
C ASP A 263 -6.07 5.78 19.20
N HIS A 264 -6.08 5.13 20.35
CA HIS A 264 -6.75 3.85 20.53
C HIS A 264 -8.29 3.92 20.52
N GLU A 265 -8.89 5.11 20.72
CA GLU A 265 -10.35 5.30 20.67
C GLU A 265 -10.84 5.47 19.23
N THR A 266 -10.10 6.24 18.41
CA THR A 266 -10.44 6.48 17.00
C THR A 266 -9.76 5.52 16.03
N ARG A 267 -8.83 4.68 16.52
CA ARG A 267 -7.94 3.83 15.71
C ARG A 267 -7.20 4.60 14.63
N SER A 268 -6.87 5.86 14.92
CA SER A 268 -6.13 6.73 14.00
C SER A 268 -4.64 6.76 14.34
N PHE A 269 -3.81 6.79 13.31
CA PHE A 269 -2.37 6.97 13.41
C PHE A 269 -2.05 8.38 12.91
N SER A 270 -1.41 9.20 13.75
CA SER A 270 -0.95 10.53 13.37
C SER A 270 0.56 10.62 13.51
N VAL A 271 1.22 11.33 12.60
CA VAL A 271 2.66 11.57 12.71
C VAL A 271 2.89 12.90 13.43
N VAL A 272 3.61 12.86 14.54
CA VAL A 272 3.95 14.00 15.39
C VAL A 272 5.49 14.04 15.53
N PRO A 273 6.20 14.71 14.62
CA PRO A 273 7.65 14.80 14.70
C PRO A 273 8.08 15.67 15.90
N PRO A 274 9.19 15.33 16.60
CA PRO A 274 9.71 16.16 17.67
C PRO A 274 10.15 17.53 17.15
N PRO A 275 10.15 18.59 17.99
CA PRO A 275 10.48 19.95 17.55
C PRO A 275 11.82 20.07 16.82
N GLU A 276 12.82 19.30 17.25
CA GLU A 276 14.16 19.28 16.64
C GLU A 276 14.12 18.73 15.21
N LEU A 277 13.37 17.64 14.98
CA LEU A 277 13.17 17.08 13.64
C LEU A 277 12.32 18.03 12.78
N MET A 278 11.29 18.67 13.34
CA MET A 278 10.48 19.66 12.62
C MET A 278 11.32 20.84 12.12
N GLU A 279 12.19 21.40 12.95
CA GLU A 279 13.07 22.51 12.54
C GLU A 279 14.09 22.07 11.48
N LEU A 280 14.61 20.85 11.60
CA LEU A 280 15.50 20.27 10.59
C LEU A 280 14.78 20.08 9.25
N MET A 281 13.58 19.50 9.24
CA MET A 281 12.76 19.31 8.04
C MET A 281 12.44 20.65 7.37
N LYS A 282 12.04 21.67 8.16
CA LYS A 282 11.82 23.04 7.63
C LYS A 282 13.07 23.62 7.00
N LYS A 283 14.24 23.45 7.64
CA LYS A 283 15.52 23.94 7.13
C LYS A 283 15.89 23.26 5.81
N LEU A 284 15.80 21.93 5.75
CA LEU A 284 16.13 21.16 4.54
C LEU A 284 15.15 21.45 3.40
N HIS A 285 13.87 21.60 3.70
CA HIS A 285 12.86 22.03 2.73
C HIS A 285 13.12 23.44 2.21
N ALA A 286 13.41 24.41 3.10
CA ALA A 286 13.72 25.78 2.71
C ALA A 286 15.02 25.92 1.90
N GLN A 287 15.99 25.03 2.13
CA GLN A 287 17.24 24.97 1.36
C GLN A 287 17.07 24.31 -0.02
N SER A 288 15.98 23.54 -0.20
CA SER A 288 15.64 22.89 -1.46
C SER A 288 14.74 23.75 -2.36
N ALA A 289 14.24 24.88 -1.85
CA ALA A 289 13.41 25.84 -2.60
C ALA A 289 14.27 26.86 -3.39
N PRO A 290 13.93 27.20 -4.65
CA PRO A 290 14.57 28.33 -5.34
C PRO A 290 14.17 29.66 -4.68
N ALA A 291 15.10 30.63 -4.71
CA ALA A 291 15.01 31.88 -3.94
C ALA A 291 13.73 32.72 -4.23
N PRO A 292 13.17 33.43 -3.22
CA PRO A 292 11.80 33.93 -3.27
C PRO A 292 11.68 35.37 -3.84
N ALA A 293 10.59 35.63 -4.56
CA ALA A 293 10.07 36.98 -4.78
C ALA A 293 9.04 37.33 -3.69
N GLU A 294 9.16 38.54 -3.14
CA GLU A 294 8.44 39.03 -1.95
C GLU A 294 6.94 39.38 -2.17
N PRO A 295 6.15 39.53 -1.07
CA PRO A 295 4.74 39.17 -0.99
C PRO A 295 3.74 40.33 -1.11
N GLN A 296 2.49 40.03 -1.50
CA GLN A 296 1.33 40.90 -1.26
C GLN A 296 0.10 40.13 -0.75
N ALA A 297 -0.70 40.86 0.03
CA ALA A 297 -1.55 40.39 1.11
C ALA A 297 -3.06 40.33 0.76
N VAL A 298 -3.69 39.25 1.26
CA VAL A 298 -5.09 39.07 1.73
C VAL A 298 -6.26 39.43 0.80
N ALA A 299 -6.93 38.39 0.25
CA ALA A 299 -8.38 38.19 0.34
C ALA A 299 -8.78 36.77 -0.16
N ALA A 300 -9.68 36.13 0.57
CA ALA A 300 -10.29 34.81 0.38
C ALA A 300 -10.26 34.21 -1.05
N ALA A 301 -9.56 33.09 -1.21
CA ALA A 301 -9.72 32.18 -2.33
C ALA A 301 -9.38 30.75 -1.88
N VAL A 302 -10.14 29.78 -2.39
CA VAL A 302 -9.90 28.33 -2.32
C VAL A 302 -8.41 28.04 -2.51
N PRO A 303 -7.74 27.23 -1.66
CA PRO A 303 -6.31 27.04 -1.79
C PRO A 303 -6.01 26.29 -3.08
N SER A 304 -5.36 26.99 -4.02
CA SER A 304 -4.67 26.43 -5.16
C SER A 304 -3.44 25.68 -4.64
N GLY A 305 -3.52 24.36 -4.60
CA GLY A 305 -2.32 23.53 -4.52
C GLY A 305 -1.56 23.70 -5.83
N GLU A 306 -0.32 24.17 -5.77
CA GLU A 306 0.52 24.26 -6.96
C GLU A 306 1.04 22.86 -7.34
N PRO A 307 1.10 22.51 -8.63
CA PRO A 307 1.67 21.25 -9.10
C PRO A 307 3.16 21.14 -8.74
N VAL A 308 3.68 19.90 -8.65
CA VAL A 308 5.07 19.62 -8.22
C VAL A 308 5.84 18.84 -9.30
N GLY A 309 7.09 19.22 -9.57
CA GLY A 309 8.00 18.49 -10.47
C GLY A 309 7.61 18.56 -11.96
N ALA A 310 7.78 17.46 -12.69
CA ALA A 310 7.53 17.39 -14.15
C ALA A 310 6.08 17.71 -14.55
N GLU A 311 5.14 17.66 -13.60
CA GLU A 311 3.72 17.97 -13.79
C GLU A 311 3.44 19.47 -13.72
N ALA A 312 4.21 20.22 -12.90
CA ALA A 312 4.22 21.67 -12.93
C ALA A 312 4.84 22.16 -14.23
N ASP A 313 5.98 21.56 -14.61
CA ASP A 313 6.65 21.87 -15.87
C ASP A 313 5.72 21.58 -17.06
N ALA A 314 5.05 20.43 -17.12
CA ALA A 314 4.11 20.09 -18.19
C ALA A 314 2.81 20.92 -18.16
N ALA A 315 2.38 21.41 -17.00
CA ALA A 315 1.26 22.33 -16.89
C ALA A 315 1.62 23.76 -17.37
N ASP A 316 2.87 24.18 -17.22
CA ASP A 316 3.33 25.51 -17.66
C ASP A 316 3.97 25.50 -19.06
N LEU A 317 4.26 24.32 -19.61
CA LEU A 317 4.71 24.14 -20.99
C LEU A 317 3.58 24.40 -21.99
N ASP A 318 3.95 25.03 -23.12
CA ASP A 318 3.09 25.14 -24.30
C ASP A 318 2.59 23.74 -24.74
N PRO A 319 1.31 23.58 -25.13
CA PRO A 319 0.73 22.28 -25.49
C PRO A 319 1.56 21.45 -26.47
N ALA A 320 2.23 22.08 -27.45
CA ALA A 320 3.07 21.37 -28.39
C ALA A 320 4.33 20.76 -27.74
N ALA A 321 4.92 21.44 -26.75
CA ALA A 321 6.07 20.95 -26.01
C ALA A 321 5.68 19.81 -25.05
N ALA A 322 4.53 19.92 -24.38
CA ALA A 322 3.95 18.88 -23.54
C ALA A 322 3.62 17.61 -24.37
N ALA A 323 2.94 17.76 -25.50
CA ALA A 323 2.67 16.68 -26.46
C ALA A 323 3.95 15.97 -26.92
N ALA A 324 4.98 16.74 -27.29
CA ALA A 324 6.28 16.17 -27.69
C ALA A 324 6.99 15.44 -26.53
N GLY A 325 6.84 15.93 -25.30
CA GLY A 325 7.35 15.26 -24.09
C GLY A 325 6.69 13.91 -23.85
N ILE A 326 5.36 13.84 -23.93
CA ILE A 326 4.57 12.61 -23.77
C ILE A 326 4.95 11.58 -24.83
N VAL A 327 5.10 12.01 -26.10
CA VAL A 327 5.55 11.12 -27.18
C VAL A 327 6.94 10.55 -26.90
N ARG A 328 7.89 11.38 -26.44
CA ARG A 328 9.24 10.90 -26.08
C ARG A 328 9.20 9.94 -24.90
N LEU A 329 8.39 10.22 -23.88
CA LEU A 329 8.25 9.37 -22.70
C LEU A 329 7.69 8.00 -23.08
N ALA A 330 6.67 7.95 -23.93
CA ALA A 330 6.07 6.70 -24.43
C ALA A 330 7.06 5.82 -25.22
N GLN A 331 8.08 6.43 -25.83
CA GLN A 331 9.12 5.75 -26.60
C GLN A 331 10.39 5.47 -25.78
N SER A 332 10.46 5.93 -24.53
CA SER A 332 11.60 5.75 -23.64
C SER A 332 11.61 4.35 -23.00
N GLU A 333 12.70 4.02 -22.29
CA GLU A 333 12.79 2.78 -21.50
C GLU A 333 11.75 2.71 -20.37
N ALA A 334 11.29 3.85 -19.83
CA ALA A 334 10.21 3.89 -18.84
C ALA A 334 8.85 3.44 -19.43
N GLY A 335 8.70 3.55 -20.75
CA GLY A 335 7.61 2.97 -21.51
C GLY A 335 6.22 3.58 -21.27
N VAL A 336 5.22 2.88 -21.79
CA VAL A 336 3.82 3.37 -21.85
C VAL A 336 3.15 3.38 -20.48
N ALA A 337 3.49 2.44 -19.59
CA ALA A 337 2.90 2.38 -18.25
C ALA A 337 3.23 3.63 -17.43
N HIS A 338 4.50 4.05 -17.43
CA HIS A 338 4.93 5.28 -16.77
C HIS A 338 4.31 6.52 -17.44
N THR A 339 4.23 6.52 -18.78
CA THR A 339 3.60 7.61 -19.52
C THR A 339 2.12 7.76 -19.15
N PHE A 340 1.38 6.65 -19.01
CA PHE A 340 -0.02 6.67 -18.62
C PHE A 340 -0.21 7.31 -17.24
N ALA A 341 0.58 6.86 -16.24
CA ALA A 341 0.56 7.42 -14.90
C ALA A 341 0.85 8.94 -14.90
N ALA A 342 1.86 9.38 -15.65
CA ALA A 342 2.21 10.80 -15.75
C ALA A 342 1.08 11.64 -16.40
N THR A 343 0.50 11.15 -17.50
CA THR A 343 -0.61 11.87 -18.18
C THR A 343 -1.88 11.92 -17.34
N LYS A 344 -2.16 10.89 -16.53
CA LYS A 344 -3.29 10.90 -15.59
C LYS A 344 -3.09 12.00 -14.54
N ARG A 345 -1.92 12.06 -13.91
CA ARG A 345 -1.62 13.09 -12.90
C ARG A 345 -1.64 14.51 -13.50
N LEU A 346 -1.12 14.70 -14.71
CA LEU A 346 -1.24 15.97 -15.43
C LEU A 346 -2.69 16.38 -15.65
N SER A 347 -3.57 15.43 -16.01
CA SER A 347 -5.00 15.68 -16.12
C SER A 347 -5.57 16.16 -14.77
N ASP A 348 -5.29 15.47 -13.68
CA ASP A 348 -5.82 15.85 -12.35
C ASP A 348 -5.36 17.27 -11.93
N VAL A 349 -4.09 17.59 -12.17
CA VAL A 349 -3.52 18.94 -11.98
C VAL A 349 -4.29 20.00 -12.77
N ARG A 350 -4.59 19.74 -14.05
CA ARG A 350 -5.33 20.69 -14.88
C ARG A 350 -6.74 20.92 -14.37
N PHE A 351 -7.43 19.88 -13.92
CA PHE A 351 -8.77 20.01 -13.32
C PHE A 351 -8.76 20.70 -11.96
N ALA A 352 -7.65 20.67 -11.21
CA ALA A 352 -7.50 21.51 -10.03
C ALA A 352 -7.51 23.02 -10.39
N ALA A 353 -6.95 23.40 -11.53
CA ALA A 353 -6.94 24.78 -12.02
C ALA A 353 -8.18 25.18 -12.86
N ASP A 354 -8.90 24.19 -13.38
CA ASP A 354 -10.09 24.33 -14.24
C ASP A 354 -11.14 23.24 -13.90
N PRO A 355 -11.86 23.38 -12.76
CA PRO A 355 -12.76 22.33 -12.25
C PRO A 355 -13.90 21.94 -13.19
N ASP A 356 -14.39 22.88 -14.01
CA ASP A 356 -15.47 22.61 -14.97
C ASP A 356 -14.96 21.92 -16.25
N GLY A 357 -13.64 21.92 -16.50
CA GLY A 357 -13.03 21.41 -17.72
C GLY A 357 -13.29 22.27 -18.96
N GLY A 358 -13.40 23.59 -18.78
CA GLY A 358 -13.76 24.53 -19.85
C GLY A 358 -12.57 25.03 -20.68
N ARG A 359 -11.34 24.71 -20.29
CA ARG A 359 -10.11 25.09 -21.00
C ARG A 359 -9.65 23.98 -21.93
N LEU A 360 -9.06 24.39 -23.04
CA LEU A 360 -8.56 23.48 -24.08
C LEU A 360 -7.48 22.54 -23.53
N GLU A 361 -6.56 23.09 -22.75
CA GLU A 361 -5.39 22.41 -22.19
C GLU A 361 -5.79 21.33 -21.17
N THR A 362 -6.91 21.56 -20.46
CA THR A 362 -7.49 20.59 -19.51
C THR A 362 -8.04 19.38 -20.26
N TRP A 363 -8.73 19.62 -21.37
CA TRP A 363 -9.24 18.54 -22.22
C TRP A 363 -8.11 17.80 -22.96
N GLU A 364 -7.07 18.49 -23.44
CA GLU A 364 -5.89 17.86 -24.05
C GLU A 364 -5.22 16.88 -23.10
N ALA A 365 -5.01 17.28 -21.83
CA ALA A 365 -4.44 16.40 -20.81
C ALA A 365 -5.29 15.15 -20.58
N TRP A 366 -6.62 15.30 -20.54
CA TRP A 366 -7.55 14.17 -20.42
C TRP A 366 -7.47 13.22 -21.62
N VAL A 367 -7.45 13.77 -22.84
CA VAL A 367 -7.30 12.99 -24.08
C VAL A 367 -5.97 12.25 -24.09
N TRP A 368 -4.87 12.87 -23.64
CA TRP A 368 -3.58 12.21 -23.54
C TRP A 368 -3.61 11.04 -22.56
N ALA A 369 -4.22 11.21 -21.37
CA ALA A 369 -4.40 10.13 -20.40
C ALA A 369 -5.22 8.97 -20.97
N MET A 370 -6.32 9.27 -21.67
CA MET A 370 -7.14 8.28 -22.35
C MET A 370 -6.35 7.52 -23.44
N GLN A 371 -5.57 8.24 -24.24
CA GLN A 371 -4.77 7.68 -25.33
C GLN A 371 -3.63 6.79 -24.83
N THR A 372 -2.93 7.20 -23.77
CA THR A 372 -1.83 6.43 -23.17
C THR A 372 -2.34 5.22 -22.39
N GLY A 373 -3.48 5.31 -21.71
CA GLY A 373 -4.12 4.18 -21.03
C GLY A 373 -4.56 3.08 -21.98
N SER A 374 -5.19 3.44 -23.10
CA SER A 374 -5.53 2.47 -24.15
C SER A 374 -4.29 1.97 -24.92
N ALA A 375 -3.24 2.79 -25.07
CA ALA A 375 -1.96 2.33 -25.62
C ALA A 375 -1.30 1.28 -24.72
N LEU A 376 -1.31 1.46 -23.40
CA LEU A 376 -0.75 0.54 -22.41
C LEU A 376 -1.34 -0.87 -22.57
N PHE A 377 -2.67 -0.97 -22.57
CA PHE A 377 -3.32 -2.27 -22.70
C PHE A 377 -3.18 -2.89 -24.09
N ARG A 378 -3.00 -2.07 -25.11
CA ARG A 378 -2.77 -2.58 -26.46
C ARG A 378 -1.35 -3.11 -26.66
N THR A 379 -0.34 -2.49 -26.03
CA THR A 379 1.04 -2.99 -26.04
C THR A 379 1.20 -4.24 -25.17
N THR A 380 0.37 -4.41 -24.14
CA THR A 380 0.44 -5.59 -23.26
C THR A 380 -0.27 -6.81 -23.82
N VAL A 381 -1.40 -6.63 -24.52
CA VAL A 381 -2.12 -7.72 -25.19
C VAL A 381 -1.33 -8.25 -26.39
N ALA A 382 -0.57 -7.39 -27.08
CA ALA A 382 0.32 -7.84 -28.14
C ALA A 382 1.53 -8.58 -27.55
N THR A 383 1.79 -9.80 -28.01
CA THR A 383 2.91 -10.62 -27.55
C THR A 383 4.17 -10.47 -28.42
N GLU A 384 4.01 -10.07 -29.69
CA GLU A 384 5.11 -9.90 -30.64
C GLU A 384 4.88 -8.69 -31.55
N GLY A 385 5.98 -8.10 -32.04
CA GLY A 385 5.95 -7.03 -33.04
C GLY A 385 5.73 -5.63 -32.46
N THR A 386 5.06 -4.78 -33.24
CA THR A 386 4.77 -3.39 -32.87
C THR A 386 3.30 -3.08 -33.10
N VAL A 387 2.71 -2.25 -32.24
CA VAL A 387 1.33 -1.77 -32.34
C VAL A 387 1.28 -0.27 -32.65
N GLU A 388 0.37 0.19 -33.52
CA GLU A 388 0.29 1.60 -33.98
C GLU A 388 -0.58 2.48 -33.08
N CYS A 389 -0.03 3.07 -32.02
CA CYS A 389 -0.78 3.78 -30.98
C CYS A 389 -0.85 5.27 -31.33
N ARG A 390 -2.06 5.84 -31.28
CA ARG A 390 -2.26 7.28 -31.37
C ARG A 390 -2.02 7.91 -29.98
N ILE A 391 -1.00 8.76 -29.87
CA ILE A 391 -0.64 9.50 -28.64
C ILE A 391 -0.41 10.97 -29.01
N ALA A 392 -1.05 11.89 -28.29
CA ALA A 392 -1.08 13.33 -28.54
C ALA A 392 -1.60 13.69 -29.94
N ASP A 393 -0.75 14.12 -30.87
CA ASP A 393 -1.05 14.41 -32.29
C ASP A 393 -0.40 13.40 -33.27
N ARG A 394 0.33 12.40 -32.75
CA ARG A 394 1.08 11.42 -33.56
C ARG A 394 0.54 10.00 -33.48
N THR A 395 0.82 9.22 -34.52
CA THR A 395 0.68 7.76 -34.54
C THR A 395 2.06 7.13 -34.39
N LEU A 396 2.29 6.44 -33.28
CA LEU A 396 3.55 5.84 -32.90
C LEU A 396 3.50 4.32 -33.11
N ARG A 397 4.61 3.72 -33.54
CA ARG A 397 4.79 2.26 -33.50
C ARG A 397 5.48 1.89 -32.20
N LEU A 398 4.71 1.38 -31.25
CA LEU A 398 5.21 0.99 -29.94
C LEU A 398 5.47 -0.51 -29.92
N PRO A 399 6.55 -0.99 -29.29
CA PRO A 399 6.84 -2.41 -29.19
C PRO A 399 5.75 -3.12 -28.37
N ALA A 400 5.42 -4.35 -28.76
CA ALA A 400 4.71 -5.27 -27.91
C ALA A 400 5.54 -5.54 -26.65
N THR A 401 4.98 -5.25 -25.47
CA THR A 401 5.66 -5.42 -24.19
C THR A 401 5.28 -6.73 -23.51
N GLY A 402 4.14 -7.32 -23.89
CA GLY A 402 3.50 -8.35 -23.08
C GLY A 402 3.03 -7.80 -21.72
N PRO A 403 2.61 -8.68 -20.78
CA PRO A 403 2.19 -8.28 -19.45
C PRO A 403 3.30 -7.51 -18.71
N VAL A 404 2.98 -6.31 -18.20
CA VAL A 404 3.88 -5.48 -17.38
C VAL A 404 3.21 -5.13 -16.06
N PRO A 405 3.95 -4.95 -14.95
CA PRO A 405 3.37 -4.65 -13.63
C PRO A 405 2.43 -3.43 -13.61
N GLY A 406 2.70 -2.40 -14.43
CA GLY A 406 1.86 -1.20 -14.49
C GLY A 406 0.56 -1.35 -15.29
N ALA A 407 0.28 -2.51 -15.88
CA ALA A 407 -0.94 -2.81 -16.63
C ALA A 407 -1.89 -3.72 -15.83
N ASP A 408 -2.19 -3.33 -14.59
CA ASP A 408 -3.02 -4.10 -13.66
C ASP A 408 -4.53 -3.78 -13.77
N ALA A 409 -5.32 -4.41 -12.89
CA ALA A 409 -6.76 -4.24 -12.83
C ALA A 409 -7.20 -2.79 -12.51
N ARG A 410 -6.43 -2.04 -11.73
CA ARG A 410 -6.76 -0.65 -11.37
C ARG A 410 -6.47 0.29 -12.52
N ALA A 411 -5.31 0.13 -13.17
CA ALA A 411 -4.99 0.85 -14.40
C ALA A 411 -6.03 0.57 -15.51
N TRP A 412 -6.58 -0.64 -15.58
CA TRP A 412 -7.66 -0.98 -16.52
C TRP A 412 -8.93 -0.19 -16.24
N LEU A 413 -9.34 -0.09 -14.98
CA LEU A 413 -10.52 0.69 -14.58
C LEU A 413 -10.33 2.17 -14.92
N ASP A 414 -9.18 2.74 -14.59
CA ASP A 414 -8.85 4.14 -14.94
C ASP A 414 -8.93 4.36 -16.47
N ALA A 415 -8.28 3.50 -17.26
CA ALA A 415 -8.30 3.59 -18.72
C ALA A 415 -9.71 3.44 -19.30
N PHE A 416 -10.53 2.54 -18.74
CA PHE A 416 -11.92 2.34 -19.15
C PHE A 416 -12.77 3.58 -18.85
N TYR A 417 -12.65 4.15 -17.65
CA TYR A 417 -13.40 5.35 -17.28
C TYR A 417 -13.01 6.56 -18.10
N LEU A 418 -11.71 6.78 -18.33
CA LEU A 418 -11.21 7.86 -19.19
C LEU A 418 -11.79 7.74 -20.61
N ALA A 419 -11.78 6.53 -21.19
CA ALA A 419 -12.36 6.28 -22.52
C ALA A 419 -13.89 6.43 -22.54
N ALA A 420 -14.58 6.05 -21.46
CA ALA A 420 -16.03 6.21 -21.31
C ALA A 420 -16.42 7.70 -21.30
N VAL A 421 -15.67 8.52 -20.58
CA VAL A 421 -15.86 9.98 -20.55
C VAL A 421 -15.51 10.61 -21.91
N CYS A 422 -14.55 10.09 -22.67
CA CYS A 422 -14.32 10.56 -24.05
C CYS A 422 -15.34 10.02 -25.07
N ARG A 423 -16.21 9.08 -24.69
CA ARG A 423 -17.14 8.36 -25.60
C ARG A 423 -16.41 7.61 -26.72
N GLU A 424 -15.19 7.17 -26.45
CA GLU A 424 -14.31 6.50 -27.42
C GLU A 424 -14.63 5.01 -27.55
N ARG A 425 -15.59 4.69 -28.42
CA ARG A 425 -16.17 3.35 -28.53
C ARG A 425 -15.16 2.27 -28.91
N ASP A 426 -14.23 2.59 -29.82
CA ASP A 426 -13.23 1.63 -30.29
C ASP A 426 -12.21 1.29 -29.19
N ARG A 427 -11.83 2.29 -28.38
CA ARG A 427 -10.91 2.12 -27.25
C ARG A 427 -11.56 1.37 -26.10
N LEU A 428 -12.83 1.66 -25.80
CA LEU A 428 -13.62 0.88 -24.84
C LEU A 428 -13.72 -0.60 -25.25
N THR A 429 -14.01 -0.85 -26.54
CA THR A 429 -14.08 -2.20 -27.08
C THR A 429 -12.73 -2.91 -26.99
N LEU A 430 -11.63 -2.20 -27.27
CA LEU A 430 -10.28 -2.73 -27.09
C LEU A 430 -10.02 -3.14 -25.64
N LEU A 431 -10.30 -2.26 -24.68
CA LEU A 431 -10.10 -2.54 -23.26
C LEU A 431 -10.93 -3.74 -22.81
N CYS A 432 -12.17 -3.88 -23.28
CA CYS A 432 -13.00 -5.05 -22.97
C CYS A 432 -12.49 -6.38 -23.52
N ASN A 433 -11.56 -6.36 -24.48
CA ASN A 433 -10.93 -7.55 -25.05
C ASN A 433 -9.61 -7.94 -24.36
N VAL A 434 -9.14 -7.17 -23.36
CA VAL A 434 -7.98 -7.54 -22.54
C VAL A 434 -8.30 -8.83 -21.74
N PRO A 435 -7.44 -9.86 -21.77
CA PRO A 435 -7.67 -11.08 -21.00
C PRO A 435 -7.64 -10.79 -19.48
N LEU A 436 -8.69 -11.23 -18.76
CA LEU A 436 -8.80 -10.99 -17.32
C LEU A 436 -7.68 -11.66 -16.53
N ASP A 437 -7.20 -12.82 -17.00
CA ASP A 437 -6.10 -13.54 -16.37
C ASP A 437 -4.74 -12.83 -16.53
N ASP A 438 -4.60 -11.93 -17.51
CA ASP A 438 -3.43 -11.06 -17.62
C ASP A 438 -3.47 -9.99 -16.52
N LEU A 439 -4.64 -9.39 -16.28
CA LEU A 439 -4.84 -8.41 -15.20
C LEU A 439 -4.61 -9.05 -13.82
N ARG A 440 -5.07 -10.29 -13.61
CA ARG A 440 -4.84 -11.04 -12.36
C ARG A 440 -3.38 -11.35 -12.10
N ARG A 441 -2.58 -11.55 -13.16
CA ARG A 441 -1.15 -11.85 -13.06
C ARG A 441 -0.31 -10.59 -12.86
N ALA A 442 -0.77 -9.43 -13.32
CA ALA A 442 -0.02 -8.18 -13.25
C ALA A 442 0.11 -7.64 -11.82
N ALA A 443 -0.97 -7.70 -11.02
CA ALA A 443 -0.93 -7.33 -9.59
C ALA A 443 -2.04 -8.03 -8.80
N PHE A 444 -1.81 -8.25 -7.50
CA PHE A 444 -2.83 -8.77 -6.60
C PHE A 444 -3.87 -7.70 -6.27
N ALA A 445 -5.15 -7.98 -6.54
CA ALA A 445 -6.29 -7.18 -6.11
C ALA A 445 -7.34 -8.07 -5.43
N ASP A 446 -8.30 -7.50 -4.71
CA ASP A 446 -9.46 -8.26 -4.20
C ASP A 446 -10.37 -8.70 -5.35
N GLU A 447 -11.10 -9.81 -5.17
CA GLU A 447 -11.87 -10.44 -6.24
C GLU A 447 -13.00 -9.54 -6.79
N TYR A 448 -13.55 -8.64 -5.96
CA TYR A 448 -14.60 -7.72 -6.40
C TYR A 448 -14.15 -6.80 -7.53
N VAL A 449 -12.86 -6.45 -7.60
CA VAL A 449 -12.31 -5.61 -8.67
C VAL A 449 -12.44 -6.34 -10.00
N PHE A 450 -12.14 -7.64 -10.03
CA PHE A 450 -12.25 -8.46 -11.25
C PHE A 450 -13.72 -8.71 -11.64
N HIS A 451 -14.61 -8.94 -10.67
CA HIS A 451 -16.04 -9.01 -10.93
C HIS A 451 -16.62 -7.69 -11.45
N TRP A 452 -16.10 -6.56 -10.94
CA TRP A 452 -16.51 -5.24 -11.39
C TRP A 452 -16.07 -4.96 -12.83
N ILE A 453 -14.83 -5.30 -13.16
CA ILE A 453 -14.32 -5.29 -14.54
C ILE A 453 -15.21 -6.16 -15.44
N GLN A 454 -15.59 -7.36 -15.01
CA GLN A 454 -16.50 -8.21 -15.79
C GLN A 454 -17.89 -7.60 -15.97
N THR A 455 -18.42 -6.93 -14.96
CA THR A 455 -19.70 -6.20 -15.06
C THR A 455 -19.62 -5.13 -16.16
N LEU A 456 -18.57 -4.29 -16.13
CA LEU A 456 -18.35 -3.24 -17.13
C LEU A 456 -18.17 -3.81 -18.54
N ARG A 457 -17.40 -4.90 -18.68
CA ARG A 457 -17.19 -5.61 -19.95
C ARG A 457 -18.49 -6.18 -20.50
N ALA A 458 -19.23 -6.91 -19.69
CA ALA A 458 -20.50 -7.53 -20.08
C ALA A 458 -21.52 -6.47 -20.51
N PHE A 459 -21.61 -5.38 -19.75
CA PHE A 459 -22.47 -4.24 -20.07
C PHE A 459 -22.08 -3.59 -21.41
N TRP A 460 -20.80 -3.24 -21.59
CA TRP A 460 -20.31 -2.58 -22.80
C TRP A 460 -20.45 -3.46 -24.06
N LEU A 461 -20.08 -4.74 -23.95
CA LEU A 461 -20.18 -5.72 -25.04
C LEU A 461 -21.62 -6.18 -25.29
N ARG A 462 -22.60 -5.64 -24.55
CA ARG A 462 -24.03 -5.96 -24.68
C ARG A 462 -24.32 -7.45 -24.55
N GLN A 463 -23.66 -8.10 -23.59
CA GLN A 463 -23.99 -9.46 -23.18
C GLN A 463 -25.42 -9.52 -22.62
N PRO A 464 -26.03 -10.72 -22.53
CA PRO A 464 -27.34 -10.88 -21.89
C PRO A 464 -27.39 -10.19 -20.52
N MET A 465 -28.50 -9.50 -20.23
CA MET A 465 -28.62 -8.71 -19.00
C MET A 465 -28.47 -9.56 -17.74
N ASP A 466 -28.89 -10.82 -17.78
CA ASP A 466 -28.71 -11.78 -16.68
C ASP A 466 -27.24 -11.98 -16.33
N ASP A 467 -26.34 -12.03 -17.33
CA ASP A 467 -24.89 -12.17 -17.12
C ASP A 467 -24.30 -10.88 -16.50
N VAL A 468 -24.76 -9.71 -16.95
CA VAL A 468 -24.35 -8.41 -16.38
C VAL A 468 -24.75 -8.33 -14.91
N VAL A 469 -26.00 -8.69 -14.60
CA VAL A 469 -26.52 -8.69 -13.23
C VAL A 469 -25.80 -9.71 -12.36
N GLN A 470 -25.49 -10.89 -12.88
CA GLN A 470 -24.74 -11.91 -12.15
C GLN A 470 -23.33 -11.42 -11.77
N HIS A 471 -22.61 -10.76 -12.69
CA HIS A 471 -21.31 -10.18 -12.38
C HIS A 471 -21.41 -9.04 -11.35
N LEU A 472 -22.44 -8.21 -11.44
CA LEU A 472 -22.66 -7.12 -10.48
C LEU A 472 -22.96 -7.65 -9.07
N ILE A 473 -23.80 -8.69 -8.95
CA ILE A 473 -24.06 -9.37 -7.67
C ILE A 473 -22.74 -9.93 -7.11
N ALA A 474 -21.93 -10.60 -7.93
CA ALA A 474 -20.63 -11.11 -7.50
C ALA A 474 -19.69 -10.00 -7.02
N THR A 475 -19.70 -8.82 -7.67
CA THR A 475 -18.99 -7.63 -7.18
C THR A 475 -19.47 -7.25 -5.78
N MET A 476 -20.78 -7.15 -5.56
CA MET A 476 -21.36 -6.75 -4.28
C MET A 476 -21.07 -7.77 -3.16
N GLU A 477 -21.14 -9.06 -3.44
CA GLU A 477 -20.86 -10.12 -2.46
C GLU A 477 -19.39 -10.15 -2.06
N THR A 478 -18.49 -9.99 -3.03
CA THR A 478 -17.04 -10.06 -2.80
C THR A 478 -16.43 -8.75 -2.32
N SER A 479 -17.19 -7.64 -2.36
CA SER A 479 -16.79 -6.35 -1.78
C SER A 479 -17.13 -6.24 -0.28
N HIS A 480 -17.70 -7.27 0.33
CA HIS A 480 -17.99 -7.28 1.76
C HIS A 480 -16.67 -7.16 2.57
N PRO A 481 -16.62 -6.40 3.69
CA PRO A 481 -15.41 -6.22 4.49
C PRO A 481 -14.74 -7.52 4.96
N ASP A 482 -15.52 -8.58 5.14
CA ASP A 482 -15.03 -9.91 5.53
C ASP A 482 -14.38 -10.70 4.38
N VAL A 483 -14.58 -10.25 3.12
CA VAL A 483 -14.09 -10.90 1.89
C VAL A 483 -12.99 -10.07 1.23
N ALA A 484 -13.22 -8.77 1.05
CA ALA A 484 -12.25 -7.83 0.51
C ALA A 484 -11.30 -7.36 1.61
N THR A 485 -10.19 -8.08 1.79
CA THR A 485 -9.24 -7.82 2.88
C THR A 485 -7.98 -7.07 2.43
N ARG A 486 -7.77 -6.87 1.13
CA ARG A 486 -6.57 -6.16 0.60
C ARG A 486 -6.83 -4.67 0.42
N THR A 487 -8.05 -4.29 0.06
CA THR A 487 -8.47 -2.90 -0.10
C THR A 487 -8.88 -2.34 1.26
N PRO A 488 -8.36 -1.17 1.68
CA PRO A 488 -8.83 -0.50 2.89
C PRO A 488 -10.35 -0.32 2.86
N GLY A 489 -11.03 -0.68 3.95
CA GLY A 489 -12.50 -0.73 3.97
C GLY A 489 -13.16 0.63 3.77
N ASP A 490 -12.52 1.71 4.22
CA ASP A 490 -12.96 3.09 3.98
C ASP A 490 -12.86 3.46 2.49
N PHE A 491 -11.74 3.17 1.83
CA PHE A 491 -11.58 3.38 0.39
C PHE A 491 -12.56 2.54 -0.41
N LEU A 492 -12.72 1.26 -0.06
CA LEU A 492 -13.67 0.37 -0.72
C LEU A 492 -15.09 0.95 -0.64
N ASN A 493 -15.53 1.29 0.58
CA ASN A 493 -16.90 1.74 0.80
C ASN A 493 -17.16 3.13 0.22
N LEU A 494 -16.23 4.07 0.35
CA LEU A 494 -16.44 5.46 -0.03
C LEU A 494 -16.06 5.76 -1.49
N ILE A 495 -15.17 4.97 -2.10
CA ILE A 495 -14.67 5.20 -3.47
C ILE A 495 -15.03 4.04 -4.40
N ASP A 496 -14.50 2.84 -4.16
CA ASP A 496 -14.57 1.75 -5.16
C ASP A 496 -15.96 1.16 -5.37
N TYR A 497 -16.78 1.12 -4.33
CA TYR A 497 -18.13 0.57 -4.40
C TYR A 497 -19.11 1.52 -5.10
N GLN A 498 -18.82 2.82 -5.13
CA GLN A 498 -19.75 3.84 -5.60
C GLN A 498 -20.14 3.67 -7.09
N PRO A 499 -19.22 3.36 -8.02
CA PRO A 499 -19.60 3.00 -9.38
C PRO A 499 -20.51 1.76 -9.47
N ALA A 500 -20.28 0.73 -8.66
CA ALA A 500 -21.15 -0.45 -8.67
C ALA A 500 -22.59 -0.10 -8.22
N ALA A 501 -22.73 0.74 -7.19
CA ALA A 501 -24.02 1.24 -6.73
C ALA A 501 -24.76 2.05 -7.81
N LEU A 502 -24.05 2.93 -8.52
CA LEU A 502 -24.60 3.70 -9.64
C LEU A 502 -25.02 2.82 -10.82
N MET A 503 -24.19 1.82 -11.16
CA MET A 503 -24.50 0.86 -12.24
C MET A 503 -25.76 0.06 -11.94
N HIS A 504 -25.95 -0.37 -10.70
CA HIS A 504 -27.19 -1.03 -10.28
C HIS A 504 -28.44 -0.16 -10.58
N ARG A 505 -28.40 1.14 -10.27
CA ARG A 505 -29.51 2.07 -10.56
C ARG A 505 -29.70 2.30 -12.06
N LEU A 506 -28.59 2.42 -12.79
CA LEU A 506 -28.61 2.59 -14.24
C LEU A 506 -29.27 1.38 -14.94
N ILE A 507 -28.87 0.16 -14.57
CA ILE A 507 -29.44 -1.09 -15.11
C ILE A 507 -30.92 -1.23 -14.72
N ALA A 508 -31.27 -0.87 -13.48
CA ALA A 508 -32.66 -0.91 -13.01
C ALA A 508 -33.57 0.12 -13.70
N GLY A 509 -33.02 1.11 -14.41
CA GLY A 509 -33.79 2.16 -15.04
C GLY A 509 -34.35 3.22 -14.08
N ASP A 510 -33.90 3.21 -12.82
CA ASP A 510 -34.42 4.06 -11.75
C ASP A 510 -33.73 5.43 -11.77
N ARG A 511 -34.35 6.38 -12.47
CA ARG A 511 -33.80 7.72 -12.72
C ARG A 511 -33.62 8.53 -11.45
N ASP A 512 -34.62 8.53 -10.57
CA ASP A 512 -34.59 9.34 -9.34
C ASP A 512 -33.60 8.74 -8.32
N ALA A 513 -33.57 7.40 -8.20
CA ALA A 513 -32.59 6.75 -7.34
C ALA A 513 -31.17 6.90 -7.88
N PHE A 514 -30.97 6.91 -9.21
CA PHE A 514 -29.66 7.20 -9.79
C PHE A 514 -29.16 8.59 -9.41
N THR A 515 -30.00 9.63 -9.52
CA THR A 515 -29.62 11.00 -9.14
C THR A 515 -29.25 11.09 -7.66
N THR A 516 -30.01 10.43 -6.79
CA THR A 516 -29.75 10.42 -5.35
C THR A 516 -28.46 9.67 -5.02
N THR A 517 -28.27 8.47 -5.58
CA THR A 517 -27.04 7.68 -5.41
C THR A 517 -25.82 8.39 -5.98
N LEU A 518 -25.97 9.17 -7.06
CA LEU A 518 -24.86 9.98 -7.58
C LEU A 518 -24.48 11.10 -6.62
N ALA A 519 -25.45 11.82 -6.06
CA ALA A 519 -25.17 12.84 -5.05
C ALA A 519 -24.46 12.23 -3.81
N GLU A 520 -24.91 11.06 -3.35
CA GLU A 520 -24.27 10.31 -2.24
C GLU A 520 -22.84 9.88 -2.59
N ALA A 521 -22.62 9.34 -3.79
CA ALA A 521 -21.29 8.93 -4.27
C ALA A 521 -20.30 10.11 -4.30
N LEU A 522 -20.75 11.28 -4.74
CA LEU A 522 -19.92 12.48 -4.78
C LEU A 522 -19.62 13.01 -3.37
N ALA A 523 -20.59 12.94 -2.45
CA ALA A 523 -20.38 13.29 -1.04
C ALA A 523 -19.41 12.31 -0.35
N HIS A 524 -19.46 11.02 -0.69
CA HIS A 524 -18.51 10.02 -0.22
C HIS A 524 -17.09 10.27 -0.75
N HIS A 525 -16.98 10.62 -2.03
CA HIS A 525 -15.71 11.03 -2.65
C HIS A 525 -15.13 12.26 -1.94
N GLU A 526 -15.92 13.32 -1.79
CA GLU A 526 -15.53 14.52 -1.06
C GLU A 526 -15.05 14.20 0.36
N ARG A 527 -15.82 13.41 1.10
CA ARG A 527 -15.48 13.02 2.47
C ARG A 527 -14.16 12.26 2.54
N TYR A 528 -13.99 11.25 1.68
CA TYR A 528 -12.80 10.42 1.70
C TYR A 528 -11.53 11.23 1.43
N TRP A 529 -11.58 12.22 0.53
CA TRP A 529 -10.42 13.03 0.18
C TRP A 529 -10.22 14.27 1.07
N SER A 530 -11.29 14.79 1.69
CA SER A 530 -11.21 15.97 2.57
C SER A 530 -10.78 15.62 4.00
N ASP A 531 -11.10 14.42 4.49
CA ASP A 531 -10.80 14.00 5.86
C ASP A 531 -9.34 13.54 6.06
N ARG A 532 -8.48 13.63 5.03
CA ARG A 532 -7.08 13.16 5.10
C ARG A 532 -6.10 14.24 5.61
N PRO A 533 -5.04 13.86 6.35
CA PRO A 533 -4.06 14.81 6.91
C PRO A 533 -3.31 15.66 5.86
N ASP A 534 -3.31 15.21 4.60
CA ASP A 534 -2.64 15.76 3.42
C ASP A 534 -3.64 16.29 2.36
N ALA A 535 -4.86 16.65 2.78
CA ALA A 535 -5.97 17.05 1.91
C ALA A 535 -5.60 18.09 0.83
N GLY A 536 -4.61 18.95 1.04
CA GLY A 536 -4.15 19.91 0.02
C GLY A 536 -3.55 19.24 -1.24
N THR A 537 -2.61 18.31 -1.06
CA THR A 537 -1.91 17.62 -2.16
C THR A 537 -2.74 16.48 -2.72
N THR A 538 -3.41 15.73 -1.84
CA THR A 538 -4.21 14.57 -2.24
C THR A 538 -5.55 14.97 -2.88
N ALA A 539 -6.13 16.13 -2.51
CA ALA A 539 -7.25 16.68 -3.27
C ALA A 539 -6.84 17.18 -4.66
N LEU A 540 -5.57 17.53 -4.91
CA LEU A 540 -5.08 17.94 -6.24
C LEU A 540 -5.24 16.81 -7.26
N TYR A 541 -4.87 15.59 -6.86
CA TYR A 541 -4.86 14.41 -7.74
C TYR A 541 -6.18 13.63 -7.75
N ASN A 542 -7.17 14.07 -6.97
CA ASN A 542 -8.47 13.37 -6.86
C ASN A 542 -9.65 14.35 -6.91
N ARG A 543 -9.50 15.47 -7.64
CA ARG A 543 -10.57 16.44 -7.89
C ARG A 543 -11.74 15.87 -8.68
N ILE A 544 -11.54 14.75 -9.37
CA ILE A 544 -12.54 14.15 -10.24
C ILE A 544 -12.93 12.81 -9.65
N ALA A 545 -14.24 12.62 -9.45
CA ALA A 545 -14.78 11.32 -9.11
C ALA A 545 -14.83 10.44 -10.37
N LEU A 546 -13.68 9.92 -10.83
CA LEU A 546 -13.51 9.31 -12.16
C LEU A 546 -14.54 8.21 -12.47
N GLY A 547 -14.74 7.27 -11.54
CA GLY A 547 -15.74 6.21 -11.69
C GLY A 547 -17.17 6.75 -11.75
N PRO A 548 -17.63 7.53 -10.75
CA PRO A 548 -18.92 8.21 -10.80
C PRO A 548 -19.13 9.08 -12.04
N LEU A 549 -18.12 9.84 -12.49
CA LEU A 549 -18.16 10.65 -13.71
C LEU A 549 -18.39 9.80 -14.95
N ALA A 550 -17.68 8.68 -15.09
CA ALA A 550 -17.87 7.77 -16.22
C ALA A 550 -19.30 7.22 -16.27
N LEU A 551 -19.87 6.83 -15.12
CA LEU A 551 -21.26 6.35 -15.08
C LEU A 551 -22.29 7.47 -15.24
N ALA A 552 -22.01 8.67 -14.74
CA ALA A 552 -22.81 9.85 -15.01
C ALA A 552 -22.84 10.20 -16.51
N CYS A 553 -21.70 10.04 -17.21
CA CYS A 553 -21.63 10.20 -18.67
C CYS A 553 -22.52 9.18 -19.40
N LEU A 554 -22.45 7.90 -19.02
CA LEU A 554 -23.32 6.85 -19.58
C LEU A 554 -24.81 7.11 -19.31
N ALA A 555 -25.13 7.58 -18.10
CA ALA A 555 -26.48 7.90 -17.69
C ALA A 555 -27.02 9.13 -18.44
N TYR A 556 -26.23 10.20 -18.54
CA TYR A 556 -26.52 11.38 -19.35
C TYR A 556 -26.77 10.99 -20.81
N ASP A 557 -25.95 10.08 -21.34
CA ASP A 557 -26.12 9.57 -22.71
C ASP A 557 -27.38 8.72 -22.90
N SER A 558 -27.99 8.27 -21.81
CA SER A 558 -29.24 7.51 -21.75
C SER A 558 -30.44 8.35 -21.24
N ASP A 559 -30.32 9.68 -21.29
CA ASP A 559 -31.33 10.66 -20.86
C ASP A 559 -31.71 10.59 -19.38
N PHE A 560 -30.80 10.16 -18.49
CA PHE A 560 -30.98 10.27 -17.04
C PHE A 560 -30.70 11.70 -16.56
N PRO A 561 -31.44 12.18 -15.55
CA PRO A 561 -31.13 13.45 -14.90
C PRO A 561 -29.80 13.33 -14.13
N VAL A 562 -28.84 14.17 -14.49
CA VAL A 562 -27.55 14.29 -13.81
C VAL A 562 -27.36 15.74 -13.38
N ASP A 563 -27.12 15.95 -12.09
CA ASP A 563 -26.76 17.26 -11.56
C ASP A 563 -25.32 17.61 -11.93
N ASP A 564 -25.15 18.72 -12.65
CA ASP A 564 -23.85 19.20 -13.14
C ASP A 564 -23.24 20.30 -12.25
N THR A 565 -23.79 20.52 -11.05
CA THR A 565 -23.32 21.56 -10.13
C THR A 565 -22.18 21.13 -9.23
N SER A 566 -21.88 19.82 -9.16
CA SER A 566 -20.81 19.30 -8.31
C SER A 566 -19.43 19.60 -8.90
N PRO A 567 -18.48 20.12 -8.09
CA PRO A 567 -17.11 20.37 -8.55
C PRO A 567 -16.31 19.10 -8.86
N TYR A 568 -16.81 17.93 -8.46
CA TYR A 568 -16.20 16.63 -8.74
C TYR A 568 -16.67 16.00 -10.07
N LEU A 569 -17.63 16.65 -10.74
CA LEU A 569 -18.15 16.27 -12.05
C LEU A 569 -17.94 17.43 -13.05
N PRO A 570 -16.81 17.48 -13.75
CA PRO A 570 -16.55 18.54 -14.70
C PRO A 570 -17.63 18.62 -15.78
N LYS A 571 -18.37 19.74 -15.77
CA LYS A 571 -19.57 19.93 -16.58
C LYS A 571 -19.34 19.75 -18.08
N HIS A 572 -18.22 20.27 -18.59
CA HIS A 572 -17.90 20.20 -20.01
C HIS A 572 -17.56 18.77 -20.47
N LEU A 573 -16.95 17.97 -19.59
CA LEU A 573 -16.77 16.53 -19.81
C LEU A 573 -18.12 15.81 -19.82
N LEU A 574 -19.00 16.11 -18.86
CA LEU A 574 -20.31 15.47 -18.76
C LEU A 574 -21.18 15.74 -19.99
N LYS A 575 -21.24 17.00 -20.46
CA LYS A 575 -22.17 17.47 -21.49
C LYS A 575 -21.72 17.27 -22.94
N ARG A 576 -20.56 16.64 -23.15
CA ARG A 576 -19.97 16.35 -24.48
C ARG A 576 -19.49 17.60 -25.23
N ASP A 577 -19.18 18.68 -24.51
CA ASP A 577 -18.84 19.96 -25.14
C ASP A 577 -17.58 19.89 -26.01
N TRP A 578 -16.69 18.93 -25.74
CA TRP A 578 -15.43 18.70 -26.46
C TRP A 578 -15.45 17.51 -27.43
N LEU A 579 -16.60 16.83 -27.60
CA LEU A 579 -16.68 15.62 -28.41
C LEU A 579 -16.40 15.93 -29.89
N GLY A 580 -15.31 15.37 -30.43
CA GLY A 580 -14.90 15.56 -31.83
C GLY A 580 -14.00 16.76 -32.10
N GLU A 581 -13.68 17.56 -31.09
CA GLU A 581 -12.75 18.71 -31.20
C GLU A 581 -11.29 18.25 -31.37
N PHE A 582 -10.97 17.03 -30.95
CA PHE A 582 -9.63 16.45 -31.03
C PHE A 582 -9.65 15.12 -31.77
N PRO A 583 -8.61 14.82 -32.57
CA PRO A 583 -8.41 13.50 -33.14
C PRO A 583 -8.06 12.51 -32.03
N THR A 584 -9.09 11.80 -31.55
CA THR A 584 -9.04 10.86 -30.43
C THR A 584 -8.51 9.49 -30.79
#